data_AF-A0A2N5UV71-F1
#
_entry.id   AF-A0A2N5UV71-F1
#
_cell.length_a   1.000
_cell.length_b   1.000
_cell.length_c   1.000
_cell.angle_alpha   90.00
_cell.angle_beta   90.00
_cell.angle_gamma   90.00
#
_symmetry.space_group_name_H-M   'P 1'
#
loop_
_entity.id
_entity.type
_entity.pdbx_description
1 polymer ?
#
loop_
_entity_poly.entity_id
_entity_poly.type
_entity_poly.pdbx_seq_one_letter_code
_entity_poly.pdbx_strand_id
1 'polypeptide(L)'
;MEKFEVCPGVTLARIGRHRAGAVPEDSVAYSVLSCNNVNLKGIVVDAEAKTSNTCSVSLKVSGKKDPGIISFIRTVYNAGLSPDRLDKCWRYNGVRGLLCSKPRAHDAGKAEDTEHVFTTKPDGQRCLVARLGSVWGYFTSDTEAKLIGWSLPDVALEPLAEPHVGAVLDAEMIVGRKPLFIDMLQQDDGAPAPAKRTIVDTVALAKKLPLVEFGVSFRDYFSTSKEAEAYASRVKYPCDGLVAISVNGVEMKKLKNHRSVELTHVGGGKMASHEGVVVLLHETLSKFKTNSVVELRFTAEARKTSGRDTMVISCKDAFERTDKTKANSTEACAEIFRVAAGMISGPTMARRLSMLWCNTIKSRMVKQAVWACQRRRVILDVGSGDGQSLGSYYEALGQPWSKSVAFIEVDHVRARSLARSLIAVRSKLVNGLEELLKSMSRLRNGDLDAVVCVADANEIGKHMDLLQEIKRTVGSVVSNFSALHVLPCVETLLLTDLKVFGCAYMYDTALPDGTLVDTGDIVMRKVTDDEATVKWGGDKVYKEKPLHKSDLECYCSVRNALSIVPLSAEAASSEV
;
A
#
# COMPACT_ATOMS: atom_id res chain seq x y z
N MET A 1 13.45 30.50 -31.03
CA MET A 1 12.23 30.44 -30.22
C MET A 1 11.77 29.00 -30.30
N GLU A 2 12.18 28.17 -29.35
CA GLU A 2 11.85 26.74 -29.34
C GLU A 2 10.47 26.58 -28.70
N LYS A 3 9.53 25.94 -29.42
CA LYS A 3 8.22 25.58 -28.88
C LYS A 3 8.35 24.24 -28.19
N PHE A 4 8.11 24.21 -26.88
CA PHE A 4 8.01 22.97 -26.11
C PHE A 4 6.52 22.69 -25.83
N GLU A 5 6.04 21.48 -26.14
CA GLU A 5 4.71 21.03 -25.71
C GLU A 5 4.83 20.44 -24.31
N VAL A 6 4.09 21.02 -23.36
CA VAL A 6 4.00 20.52 -21.98
C VAL A 6 2.88 19.49 -21.91
N CYS A 7 3.14 18.34 -21.29
CA CYS A 7 2.12 17.31 -21.04
C CYS A 7 0.91 17.90 -20.27
N PRO A 8 -0.32 17.47 -20.57
CA PRO A 8 -1.49 17.88 -19.81
C PRO A 8 -1.35 17.43 -18.35
N GLY A 9 -1.44 18.37 -17.40
CA GLY A 9 -1.51 18.07 -15.95
C GLY A 9 -0.33 18.55 -15.08
N VAL A 10 0.63 19.31 -15.60
CA VAL A 10 1.73 19.86 -14.80
C VAL A 10 1.36 21.26 -14.27
N THR A 11 1.10 21.37 -12.96
CA THR A 11 0.89 22.65 -12.26
C THR A 11 2.25 23.22 -11.82
N LEU A 12 2.62 24.42 -12.29
CA LEU A 12 3.99 24.97 -12.20
C LEU A 12 4.28 25.97 -11.04
N ALA A 13 3.30 26.48 -10.27
CA ALA A 13 3.47 27.29 -9.02
C ALA A 13 2.09 27.81 -8.51
N ARG A 14 1.80 28.33 -7.30
CA ARG A 14 2.21 28.19 -5.88
C ARG A 14 1.04 28.81 -5.06
N ILE A 15 0.70 28.27 -3.89
CA ILE A 15 -0.34 28.82 -2.98
C ILE A 15 0.22 30.01 -2.18
N GLY A 16 -0.41 31.18 -2.30
CA GLY A 16 -0.16 32.36 -1.46
C GLY A 16 -1.47 32.95 -0.94
N ARG A 17 -1.55 33.24 0.36
CA ARG A 17 -2.73 33.84 1.01
C ARG A 17 -2.58 35.36 1.01
N HIS A 18 -3.47 36.08 0.34
CA HIS A 18 -3.62 37.53 0.51
C HIS A 18 -5.02 37.85 1.04
N ARG A 19 -5.09 38.80 1.98
CA ARG A 19 -6.32 39.53 2.32
C ARG A 19 -6.32 40.83 1.53
N ALA A 20 -7.35 41.07 0.73
CA ALA A 20 -7.87 42.42 0.49
C ALA A 20 -9.28 42.37 -0.12
N GLY A 21 -10.23 42.99 0.59
CA GLY A 21 -11.27 43.83 -0.01
C GLY A 21 -12.45 43.18 -0.73
N ALA A 22 -13.56 43.03 0.01
CA ALA A 22 -14.97 43.21 -0.41
C ALA A 22 -15.53 42.38 -1.58
N VAL A 23 -16.17 41.22 -1.31
CA VAL A 23 -17.58 40.81 -1.65
C VAL A 23 -17.97 39.56 -0.78
N PRO A 24 -19.25 39.11 -0.68
CA PRO A 24 -19.97 38.84 0.56
C PRO A 24 -19.86 37.40 1.12
N GLU A 25 -20.32 37.23 2.35
CA GLU A 25 -20.40 35.97 3.09
C GLU A 25 -21.23 34.93 2.32
N ASP A 26 -20.79 33.67 2.38
CA ASP A 26 -21.45 32.44 1.87
C ASP A 26 -21.27 32.02 0.40
N SER A 27 -20.07 32.20 -0.16
CA SER A 27 -19.65 31.36 -1.31
C SER A 27 -18.13 31.15 -1.41
N VAL A 28 -17.69 29.89 -1.44
CA VAL A 28 -16.33 29.51 -1.85
C VAL A 28 -16.31 29.44 -3.37
N ALA A 29 -15.86 30.52 -4.00
CA ALA A 29 -15.56 30.55 -5.43
C ALA A 29 -14.10 30.11 -5.65
N TYR A 30 -13.89 29.06 -6.44
CA TYR A 30 -12.57 28.68 -6.96
C TYR A 30 -12.34 29.45 -8.27
N SER A 31 -11.62 30.56 -8.19
CA SER A 31 -11.18 31.29 -9.39
C SER A 31 -9.90 30.65 -9.93
N VAL A 32 -9.96 30.09 -11.14
CA VAL A 32 -8.77 29.78 -11.94
C VAL A 32 -8.23 31.13 -12.45
N LEU A 33 -7.31 31.74 -11.71
CA LEU A 33 -6.55 32.88 -12.24
C LEU A 33 -5.51 32.32 -13.22
N SER A 34 -5.83 32.40 -14.51
CA SER A 34 -4.82 32.56 -15.56
C SER A 34 -3.98 33.77 -15.17
N CYS A 35 -2.77 33.53 -14.67
CA CYS A 35 -1.83 34.59 -14.38
C CYS A 35 -1.15 34.97 -15.70
N ASN A 36 -1.79 35.82 -16.50
CA ASN A 36 -1.06 36.56 -17.52
C ASN A 36 -0.03 37.45 -16.80
N ASN A 37 1.25 37.32 -17.17
CA ASN A 37 2.36 38.17 -16.71
C ASN A 37 2.71 38.16 -15.22
N VAL A 38 3.15 37.02 -14.67
CA VAL A 38 3.95 37.06 -13.42
C VAL A 38 5.41 37.31 -13.79
N ASN A 39 5.95 38.47 -13.39
CA ASN A 39 7.36 38.81 -13.56
C ASN A 39 8.17 38.38 -12.33
N LEU A 40 8.81 37.21 -12.40
CA LEU A 40 9.75 36.74 -11.39
C LEU A 40 11.17 37.05 -11.85
N LYS A 41 11.73 38.20 -11.43
CA LYS A 41 13.13 38.60 -11.69
C LYS A 41 13.54 38.43 -13.17
N GLY A 42 12.69 38.84 -14.12
CA GLY A 42 12.96 38.74 -15.56
C GLY A 42 12.44 37.46 -16.24
N ILE A 43 11.76 36.57 -15.50
CA ILE A 43 10.96 35.49 -16.08
C ILE A 43 9.52 35.99 -16.21
N VAL A 44 9.02 36.07 -17.44
CA VAL A 44 7.59 36.24 -17.74
C VAL A 44 7.04 34.86 -18.09
N VAL A 45 6.16 34.35 -17.24
CA VAL A 45 5.42 33.11 -17.53
C VAL A 45 4.12 33.50 -18.23
N ASP A 46 4.01 33.17 -19.52
CA ASP A 46 2.80 33.36 -20.32
C ASP A 46 2.12 32.00 -20.46
N ALA A 47 0.97 31.81 -19.80
CA ALA A 47 0.15 30.61 -19.94
C ALA A 47 -1.04 30.92 -20.86
N GLU A 48 -1.04 30.34 -22.05
CA GLU A 48 -2.11 30.50 -23.03
C GLU A 48 -2.96 29.22 -23.04
N ALA A 49 -4.22 29.35 -22.61
CA ALA A 49 -5.19 28.26 -22.63
C ALA A 49 -5.58 27.95 -24.08
N LYS A 50 -5.33 26.72 -24.55
CA LYS A 50 -5.69 26.30 -25.91
C LYS A 50 -7.09 25.68 -25.98
N THR A 51 -7.54 25.04 -24.89
CA THR A 51 -8.92 24.49 -24.71
C THR A 51 -9.31 24.44 -23.23
N SER A 52 -10.53 23.99 -22.89
CA SER A 52 -10.97 23.77 -21.50
C SER A 52 -10.12 22.75 -20.72
N ASN A 53 -9.39 21.87 -21.43
CA ASN A 53 -8.65 20.76 -20.84
C ASN A 53 -7.14 20.78 -21.17
N THR A 54 -6.66 21.77 -21.94
CA THR A 54 -5.23 21.92 -22.28
C THR A 54 -4.78 23.37 -22.14
N CYS A 55 -3.73 23.55 -21.34
CA CYS A 55 -3.02 24.82 -21.19
C CYS A 55 -1.64 24.67 -21.83
N SER A 56 -1.26 25.60 -22.71
CA SER A 56 0.12 25.69 -23.17
C SER A 56 0.84 26.75 -22.34
N VAL A 57 1.88 26.34 -21.62
CA VAL A 57 2.70 27.26 -20.84
C VAL A 57 3.93 27.61 -21.67
N SER A 58 4.07 28.89 -22.00
CA SER A 58 5.25 29.44 -22.66
C SER A 58 6.06 30.25 -21.65
N LEU A 59 7.32 29.88 -21.46
CA LEU A 59 8.24 30.61 -20.61
C LEU A 59 9.00 31.63 -21.48
N LYS A 60 8.68 32.92 -21.34
CA LYS A 60 9.48 33.99 -21.92
C LYS A 60 10.46 34.50 -20.87
N VAL A 61 11.73 34.13 -21.02
CA VAL A 61 12.81 34.71 -20.22
C VAL A 61 13.18 36.07 -20.86
N SER A 62 12.66 37.17 -20.30
CA SER A 62 12.94 38.53 -20.74
C SER A 62 13.91 39.21 -19.80
N GLY A 63 15.18 39.30 -20.18
CA GLY A 63 16.22 39.99 -19.41
C GLY A 63 17.60 39.38 -19.59
N LYS A 64 18.64 40.05 -19.08
CA LYS A 64 20.02 39.52 -19.04
C LYS A 64 19.97 38.12 -18.46
N LYS A 65 20.30 37.15 -19.30
CA LYS A 65 20.32 35.71 -19.07
C LYS A 65 20.97 35.41 -17.72
N ASP A 66 20.18 35.21 -16.67
CA ASP A 66 20.69 34.62 -15.45
C ASP A 66 21.13 33.19 -15.79
N PRO A 67 22.42 32.86 -15.69
CA PRO A 67 22.93 31.54 -16.04
C PRO A 67 22.26 30.42 -15.23
N GLY A 68 21.82 30.69 -13.99
CA GLY A 68 21.16 29.72 -13.13
C GLY A 68 19.76 29.32 -13.62
N ILE A 69 19.01 30.24 -14.22
CA ILE A 69 17.67 29.97 -14.77
C ILE A 69 17.75 29.18 -16.07
N ILE A 70 18.72 29.51 -16.94
CA ILE A 70 18.96 28.74 -18.18
C ILE A 70 19.48 27.34 -17.85
N SER A 71 20.35 27.23 -16.84
CA SER A 71 20.82 25.96 -16.30
C SER A 71 19.66 25.12 -15.79
N PHE A 72 18.77 25.67 -14.96
CA PHE A 72 17.57 24.99 -14.46
C PHE A 72 16.66 24.50 -15.59
N ILE A 73 16.33 25.35 -16.57
CA ILE A 73 15.48 24.97 -17.71
C ILE A 73 16.17 23.86 -18.53
N ARG A 74 17.48 23.94 -18.76
CA ARG A 74 18.24 22.87 -19.45
C ARG A 74 18.29 21.58 -18.64
N THR A 75 18.47 21.65 -17.33
CA THR A 75 18.47 20.46 -16.46
C THR A 75 17.09 19.81 -16.45
N VAL A 76 16.00 20.58 -16.32
CA VAL A 76 14.63 20.04 -16.28
C VAL A 76 14.16 19.55 -17.65
N TYR A 77 14.48 20.25 -18.75
CA TYR A 77 13.95 19.95 -20.09
C TYR A 77 14.95 19.27 -21.05
N ASN A 78 16.23 19.65 -21.09
CA ASN A 78 17.20 19.06 -22.03
C ASN A 78 17.80 17.73 -21.56
N ALA A 79 17.86 17.48 -20.25
CA ALA A 79 18.39 16.22 -19.72
C ALA A 79 17.33 15.11 -19.58
N GLY A 80 16.09 15.34 -20.01
CA GLY A 80 14.98 14.38 -19.82
C GLY A 80 14.61 14.13 -18.35
N LEU A 81 15.09 14.99 -17.44
CA LEU A 81 14.95 14.90 -15.98
C LEU A 81 13.65 15.50 -15.44
N SER A 82 12.59 15.55 -16.25
CA SER A 82 11.25 15.57 -15.67
C SER A 82 10.76 14.12 -15.61
N PRO A 83 11.19 13.31 -14.62
CA PRO A 83 10.32 12.23 -14.24
C PRO A 83 9.05 12.91 -13.73
N ASP A 84 8.02 12.89 -14.55
CA ASP A 84 6.64 12.93 -14.08
C ASP A 84 6.42 11.89 -12.96
N ARG A 85 7.28 10.86 -12.92
CA ARG A 85 7.30 9.75 -11.96
C ARG A 85 8.71 9.28 -11.61
N LEU A 86 9.02 9.15 -10.32
CA LEU A 86 10.32 8.61 -9.85
C LEU A 86 10.60 7.17 -10.29
N ASP A 87 9.56 6.41 -10.68
CA ASP A 87 9.67 5.01 -11.10
C ASP A 87 10.46 4.77 -12.39
N LYS A 88 10.71 5.83 -13.16
CA LYS A 88 11.54 5.82 -14.37
C LYS A 88 13.04 5.92 -14.07
N CYS A 89 13.44 6.16 -12.82
CA CYS A 89 14.84 6.29 -12.44
C CYS A 89 15.47 4.92 -12.12
N TRP A 90 16.60 4.60 -12.75
CA TRP A 90 17.23 3.27 -12.72
C TRP A 90 17.42 2.68 -11.31
N ARG A 91 17.70 3.53 -10.30
CA ARG A 91 17.92 3.11 -8.92
C ARG A 91 16.69 3.20 -8.02
N TYR A 92 15.66 3.93 -8.43
CA TYR A 92 14.43 4.06 -7.65
C TYR A 92 13.69 2.73 -7.53
N ASN A 93 13.78 1.81 -8.51
CA ASN A 93 13.13 0.50 -8.39
C ASN A 93 13.65 -0.33 -7.21
N GLY A 94 14.93 -0.18 -6.83
CA GLY A 94 15.48 -0.74 -5.60
C GLY A 94 14.97 -0.03 -4.33
N VAL A 95 14.90 1.31 -4.37
CA VAL A 95 14.41 2.15 -3.26
C VAL A 95 12.90 2.03 -3.03
N ARG A 96 12.12 1.79 -4.09
CA ARG A 96 10.68 1.49 -4.05
C ARG A 96 10.42 0.21 -3.26
N GLY A 97 11.34 -0.76 -3.35
CA GLY A 97 11.38 -1.91 -2.46
C GLY A 97 11.35 -1.50 -0.99
N LEU A 98 12.17 -0.52 -0.56
CA LEU A 98 12.24 -0.02 0.82
C LEU A 98 10.98 0.72 1.29
N LEU A 99 10.24 1.35 0.37
CA LEU A 99 8.98 2.06 0.63
C LEU A 99 7.80 1.10 0.76
N CYS A 100 7.71 0.15 -0.16
CA CYS A 100 6.63 -0.83 -0.20
C CYS A 100 6.84 -1.99 0.78
N SER A 101 8.07 -2.23 1.24
CA SER A 101 8.39 -3.36 2.13
C SER A 101 8.24 -3.04 3.61
N LYS A 102 8.10 -1.77 4.06
CA LYS A 102 8.06 -1.45 5.49
C LYS A 102 6.90 -0.52 5.89
N PRO A 103 5.82 -1.00 6.52
CA PRO A 103 5.03 -0.15 7.41
C PRO A 103 5.89 0.12 8.65
N ARG A 104 6.81 1.09 8.58
CA ARG A 104 7.76 1.36 9.67
C ARG A 104 7.09 1.80 10.96
N ALA A 105 5.89 2.37 10.87
CA ALA A 105 5.16 2.92 11.99
C ALA A 105 3.83 2.18 12.20
N HIS A 106 3.67 1.52 13.34
CA HIS A 106 2.45 0.78 13.69
C HIS A 106 1.79 1.33 14.94
N ASP A 107 0.48 1.21 15.02
CA ASP A 107 -0.29 1.60 16.21
C ASP A 107 0.10 0.72 17.41
N ALA A 108 0.68 1.34 18.43
CA ALA A 108 1.09 0.69 19.68
C ALA A 108 0.40 1.35 20.87
N GLY A 109 0.12 0.58 21.92
CA GLY A 109 -0.54 1.10 23.13
C GLY A 109 0.41 1.88 24.04
N LYS A 110 1.67 1.46 24.11
CA LYS A 110 2.74 2.04 24.92
C LYS A 110 4.10 1.83 24.26
N ALA A 111 5.08 2.66 24.63
CA ALA A 111 6.49 2.47 24.33
C ALA A 111 7.31 2.86 25.57
N GLU A 112 8.41 2.15 25.83
CA GLU A 112 9.28 2.44 26.97
C GLU A 112 10.25 3.57 26.63
N ASP A 113 10.37 4.54 27.54
CA ASP A 113 11.19 5.74 27.32
C ASP A 113 12.69 5.39 27.15
N THR A 114 13.18 4.30 27.74
CA THR A 114 14.59 3.87 27.67
C THR A 114 14.99 3.23 26.35
N GLU A 115 14.02 2.72 25.59
CA GLU A 115 14.28 1.99 24.33
C GLU A 115 13.94 2.82 23.08
N HIS A 116 13.37 4.01 23.26
CA HIS A 116 12.84 4.81 22.16
C HIS A 116 13.22 6.28 22.27
N VAL A 117 13.29 6.91 21.10
CA VAL A 117 13.29 8.36 20.92
C VAL A 117 11.91 8.79 20.46
N PHE A 118 11.39 9.88 21.00
CA PHE A 118 10.04 10.34 20.76
C PHE A 118 10.02 11.59 19.89
N THR A 119 9.02 11.71 19.04
CA THR A 119 8.74 12.94 18.29
C THR A 119 7.23 13.08 18.07
N THR A 120 6.79 14.26 17.69
CA THR A 120 5.39 14.49 17.29
C THR A 120 5.04 13.69 16.06
N LYS A 121 3.83 13.12 16.01
CA LYS A 121 3.22 12.59 14.80
C LYS A 121 2.47 13.73 14.10
N PRO A 122 3.02 14.31 13.03
CA PRO A 122 2.31 15.32 12.26
C PRO A 122 1.07 14.71 11.61
N ASP A 123 0.07 15.55 11.41
CA ASP A 123 -1.12 15.20 10.62
C ASP A 123 -0.96 15.80 9.23
N GLY A 124 -0.25 15.06 8.37
CA GLY A 124 0.05 15.48 7.01
C GLY A 124 -0.08 14.34 6.00
N GLN A 125 0.23 14.67 4.74
CA GLN A 125 0.29 13.67 3.68
C GLN A 125 1.73 13.21 3.51
N ARG A 126 1.97 11.91 3.67
CA ARG A 126 3.28 11.32 3.40
C ARG A 126 3.68 11.56 1.93
N CYS A 127 4.92 11.97 1.72
CA CYS A 127 5.48 12.25 0.40
C CYS A 127 6.95 11.81 0.34
N LEU A 128 7.49 11.74 -0.87
CA LEU A 128 8.91 11.53 -1.10
C LEU A 128 9.54 12.85 -1.52
N VAL A 129 10.75 13.11 -1.04
CA VAL A 129 11.52 14.30 -1.42
C VAL A 129 12.84 13.83 -2.02
N ALA A 130 13.04 14.06 -3.32
CA ALA A 130 14.21 13.59 -4.03
C ALA A 130 15.06 14.76 -4.52
N ARG A 131 16.38 14.62 -4.41
CA ARG A 131 17.33 15.58 -4.95
C ARG A 131 17.52 15.32 -6.44
N LEU A 132 17.11 16.29 -7.24
CA LEU A 132 17.24 16.31 -8.70
C LEU A 132 18.28 17.36 -9.04
N GLY A 133 19.53 16.98 -8.83
CA GLY A 133 20.64 17.89 -8.94
C GLY A 133 20.71 18.96 -7.85
N SER A 134 20.48 20.23 -8.19
CA SER A 134 20.40 21.33 -7.21
C SER A 134 18.99 21.63 -6.74
N VAL A 135 18.00 20.90 -7.26
CA VAL A 135 16.58 21.06 -6.97
C VAL A 135 16.12 19.93 -6.06
N TRP A 136 15.14 20.21 -5.20
CA TRP A 136 14.42 19.16 -4.48
C TRP A 136 13.03 19.00 -5.07
N GLY A 137 12.74 17.84 -5.64
CA GLY A 137 11.42 17.46 -6.13
C GLY A 137 10.59 16.77 -5.04
N TYR A 138 9.30 17.04 -5.02
CA TYR A 138 8.32 16.45 -4.10
C TYR A 138 7.42 15.51 -4.88
N PHE A 139 7.24 14.29 -4.38
CA PHE A 139 6.53 13.23 -5.08
C PHE A 139 5.49 12.56 -4.18
N THR A 140 4.43 12.02 -4.76
CA THR A 140 3.50 11.16 -4.02
C THR A 140 4.24 9.93 -3.50
N SER A 141 3.78 9.38 -2.37
CA SER A 141 4.31 8.12 -1.82
C SER A 141 3.59 6.88 -2.38
N ASP A 142 2.79 7.05 -3.43
CA ASP A 142 2.02 5.96 -4.05
C ASP A 142 2.86 5.14 -5.03
N THR A 143 2.23 4.19 -5.71
CA THR A 143 2.91 3.29 -6.64
C THR A 143 3.47 3.99 -7.88
N GLU A 144 2.94 5.15 -8.25
CA GLU A 144 3.37 5.90 -9.42
C GLU A 144 4.39 6.98 -9.06
N ALA A 145 4.50 7.35 -7.77
CA ALA A 145 5.44 8.33 -7.24
C ALA A 145 5.53 9.59 -8.12
N LYS A 146 4.37 10.20 -8.33
CA LYS A 146 4.17 11.33 -9.24
C LYS A 146 4.74 12.61 -8.67
N LEU A 147 5.37 13.42 -9.51
CA LEU A 147 5.84 14.75 -9.11
C LEU A 147 4.65 15.66 -8.78
N ILE A 148 4.67 16.24 -7.58
CA ILE A 148 3.64 17.16 -7.08
C ILE A 148 4.16 18.57 -6.79
N GLY A 149 5.48 18.77 -6.82
CA GLY A 149 6.08 20.09 -6.66
C GLY A 149 7.61 20.05 -6.56
N TRP A 150 8.23 21.21 -6.32
CA TRP A 150 9.67 21.33 -6.08
C TRP A 150 10.01 22.56 -5.24
N SER A 151 11.21 22.56 -4.67
CA SER A 151 11.83 23.74 -4.08
C SER A 151 13.17 24.03 -4.75
N LEU A 152 13.38 25.32 -5.03
CA LEU A 152 14.61 25.86 -5.61
C LEU A 152 15.31 26.74 -4.56
N PRO A 153 16.63 26.59 -4.38
CA PRO A 153 17.43 27.52 -3.59
C PRO A 153 17.59 28.85 -4.35
N ASP A 154 17.65 29.97 -3.62
CA ASP A 154 17.85 31.32 -4.19
C ASP A 154 19.31 31.59 -4.65
N VAL A 155 20.10 30.54 -4.88
CA VAL A 155 21.55 30.63 -5.16
C VAL A 155 21.84 30.24 -6.61
N ALA A 156 22.87 30.84 -7.21
CA ALA A 156 23.29 30.54 -8.58
C ALA A 156 23.56 29.04 -8.75
N LEU A 157 22.81 28.42 -9.66
CA LEU A 157 22.88 26.97 -9.90
C LEU A 157 23.97 26.68 -10.93
N GLU A 158 25.05 26.01 -10.51
CA GLU A 158 25.96 25.39 -11.47
C GLU A 158 25.22 24.25 -12.19
N PRO A 159 25.31 24.15 -13.53
CA PRO A 159 24.78 23.01 -14.26
C PRO A 159 25.51 21.76 -13.82
N LEU A 160 24.78 20.74 -13.35
CA LEU A 160 25.37 19.43 -13.17
C LEU A 160 25.64 18.81 -14.54
N ALA A 161 26.79 18.14 -14.64
CA ALA A 161 27.23 17.48 -15.86
C ALA A 161 26.36 16.27 -16.24
N GLU A 162 25.61 15.69 -15.28
CA GLU A 162 24.81 14.49 -15.52
C GLU A 162 23.44 14.47 -14.81
N PRO A 163 22.43 13.79 -15.40
CA PRO A 163 21.13 13.55 -14.81
C PRO A 163 21.19 12.52 -13.67
N HIS A 164 21.61 12.96 -12.48
CA HIS A 164 21.66 12.10 -11.29
C HIS A 164 20.52 12.42 -10.31
N VAL A 165 19.71 11.41 -9.99
CA VAL A 165 18.81 11.45 -8.82
C VAL A 165 19.65 11.09 -7.61
N GLY A 166 19.94 12.11 -6.79
CA GLY A 166 20.72 11.98 -5.57
C GLY A 166 19.90 11.42 -4.42
N ALA A 167 19.94 12.09 -3.27
CA ALA A 167 19.25 11.59 -2.09
C ALA A 167 17.72 11.49 -2.26
N VAL A 168 17.11 10.46 -1.66
CA VAL A 168 15.65 10.29 -1.59
C VAL A 168 15.25 10.20 -0.12
N LEU A 169 14.40 11.11 0.32
CA LEU A 169 13.94 11.26 1.68
C LEU A 169 12.46 10.88 1.79
N ASP A 170 12.09 10.24 2.89
CA ASP A 170 10.72 10.05 3.32
C ASP A 170 10.31 11.26 4.18
N ALA A 171 9.18 11.87 3.86
CA ALA A 171 8.75 13.09 4.51
C ALA A 171 7.22 13.14 4.68
N GLU A 172 6.77 14.09 5.49
CA GLU A 172 5.36 14.40 5.69
C GLU A 172 5.07 15.83 5.26
N MET A 173 4.28 15.97 4.20
CA MET A 173 3.86 17.26 3.67
C MET A 173 2.72 17.84 4.51
N ILE A 174 2.90 19.08 4.96
CA ILE A 174 1.93 19.80 5.79
C ILE A 174 1.55 21.10 5.07
N VAL A 175 0.27 21.44 5.10
CA VAL A 175 -0.25 22.65 4.47
C VAL A 175 0.49 23.90 4.99
N GLY A 176 1.04 24.68 4.06
CA GLY A 176 1.72 25.95 4.36
C GLY A 176 3.12 25.80 4.97
N ARG A 177 3.71 24.60 4.97
CA ARG A 177 5.07 24.34 5.50
C ARG A 177 5.91 23.54 4.52
N LYS A 178 7.22 23.55 4.74
CA LYS A 178 8.13 22.57 4.12
C LYS A 178 7.78 21.17 4.63
N PRO A 179 7.95 20.12 3.79
CA PRO A 179 7.80 18.74 4.26
C PRO A 179 8.68 18.44 5.48
N LEU A 180 8.14 17.73 6.46
CA LEU A 180 8.86 17.31 7.65
C LEU A 180 9.59 15.99 7.39
N PHE A 181 10.89 15.97 7.62
CA PHE A 181 11.71 14.78 7.46
C PHE A 181 11.25 13.63 8.38
N ILE A 182 11.19 12.43 7.81
CA ILE A 182 10.94 11.17 8.52
C ILE A 182 12.19 10.31 8.52
N ASP A 183 12.70 9.99 7.34
CA ASP A 183 13.82 9.07 7.17
C ASP A 183 14.52 9.29 5.83
N MET A 184 15.71 8.73 5.66
CA MET A 184 16.42 8.67 4.40
C MET A 184 16.32 7.28 3.79
N LEU A 185 16.06 7.22 2.49
CA LEU A 185 15.85 5.98 1.73
C LEU A 185 16.99 5.73 0.73
N GLN A 186 17.55 6.80 0.17
CA GLN A 186 18.68 6.79 -0.74
C GLN A 186 19.65 7.90 -0.35
N GLN A 187 20.94 7.58 -0.37
CA GLN A 187 22.04 8.53 -0.19
C GLN A 187 22.27 9.35 -1.46
N ASP A 188 23.10 10.39 -1.35
CA ASP A 188 23.32 11.33 -2.44
C ASP A 188 24.05 10.74 -3.65
N ASP A 189 24.91 9.75 -3.42
CA ASP A 189 25.58 8.95 -4.44
C ASP A 189 24.63 7.96 -5.15
N GLY A 190 23.36 7.92 -4.74
CA GLY A 190 22.33 7.02 -5.24
C GLY A 190 22.35 5.63 -4.61
N ALA A 191 23.18 5.37 -3.60
CA ALA A 191 23.17 4.10 -2.87
C ALA A 191 21.96 4.02 -1.93
N PRO A 192 21.37 2.84 -1.69
CA PRO A 192 20.35 2.67 -0.66
C PRO A 192 20.86 3.10 0.72
N ALA A 193 19.98 3.66 1.55
CA ALA A 193 20.31 3.96 2.94
C ALA A 193 20.65 2.65 3.69
N PRO A 194 21.63 2.66 4.62
CA PRO A 194 22.01 1.47 5.38
C PRO A 194 20.81 0.87 6.12
N ALA A 195 20.68 -0.46 6.10
CA ALA A 195 19.56 -1.14 6.76
C ALA A 195 19.58 -0.90 8.28
N LYS A 196 20.75 -1.14 8.89
CA LYS A 196 21.03 -0.83 10.30
C LYS A 196 21.46 0.63 10.42
N ARG A 197 20.55 1.48 10.87
CA ARG A 197 20.82 2.89 11.18
C ARG A 197 19.94 3.34 12.34
N THR A 198 20.44 4.27 13.13
CA THR A 198 19.64 4.97 14.12
C THR A 198 18.98 6.20 13.48
N ILE A 199 17.89 6.69 14.07
CA ILE A 199 17.28 7.94 13.62
C ILE A 199 18.24 9.13 13.78
N VAL A 200 19.09 9.11 14.81
CA VAL A 200 20.07 10.17 15.08
C VAL A 200 21.09 10.26 13.94
N ASP A 201 21.67 9.12 13.55
CA ASP A 201 22.64 9.06 12.45
C ASP A 201 21.99 9.45 11.12
N THR A 202 20.74 9.00 10.91
CA THR A 202 19.98 9.31 9.70
C THR A 202 19.71 10.81 9.57
N VAL A 203 19.28 11.46 10.65
CA VAL A 203 19.05 12.91 10.69
C VAL A 203 20.36 13.67 10.47
N ALA A 204 21.45 13.23 11.11
CA ALA A 204 22.77 13.84 10.95
C ALA A 204 23.28 13.73 9.51
N LEU A 205 23.08 12.58 8.87
CA LEU A 205 23.46 12.36 7.47
C LEU A 205 22.59 13.18 6.51
N ALA A 206 21.28 13.20 6.73
CA ALA A 206 20.36 14.01 5.93
C ALA A 206 20.65 15.51 6.03
N LYS A 207 21.01 16.03 7.22
CA LYS A 207 21.39 17.45 7.41
C LYS A 207 22.67 17.85 6.68
N LYS A 208 23.53 16.89 6.30
CA LYS A 208 24.74 17.14 5.51
C LYS A 208 24.48 17.20 4.00
N LEU A 209 23.26 16.85 3.56
CA LEU A 209 22.91 16.89 2.15
C LEU A 209 22.90 18.34 1.66
N PRO A 210 23.50 18.63 0.50
CA PRO A 210 23.52 19.97 -0.06
C PRO A 210 22.10 20.56 -0.21
N LEU A 211 21.91 21.76 0.33
CA LEU A 211 20.69 22.57 0.19
C LEU A 211 19.43 21.88 0.75
N VAL A 212 19.59 20.89 1.63
CA VAL A 212 18.48 20.10 2.19
C VAL A 212 17.49 20.95 2.99
N GLU A 213 17.96 22.05 3.57
CA GLU A 213 17.16 23.03 4.28
C GLU A 213 16.11 23.71 3.39
N PHE A 214 16.28 23.70 2.07
CA PHE A 214 15.27 24.16 1.11
C PHE A 214 14.22 23.09 0.83
N GLY A 215 14.64 21.81 0.81
CA GLY A 215 13.78 20.67 0.52
C GLY A 215 12.87 20.26 1.67
N VAL A 216 13.40 20.17 2.90
CA VAL A 216 12.68 19.65 4.07
C VAL A 216 12.96 20.47 5.33
N SER A 217 12.13 20.26 6.36
CA SER A 217 12.39 20.69 7.73
C SER A 217 12.55 19.48 8.64
N PHE A 218 13.41 19.60 9.65
CA PHE A 218 13.67 18.53 10.61
C PHE A 218 12.80 18.72 11.86
N ARG A 219 12.36 17.59 12.43
CA ARG A 219 11.63 17.57 13.70
C ARG A 219 12.61 17.53 14.87
N ASP A 220 12.12 17.95 16.03
CA ASP A 220 12.80 17.72 17.29
C ASP A 220 12.49 16.31 17.82
N TYR A 221 13.49 15.73 18.47
CA TYR A 221 13.49 14.37 18.99
C TYR A 221 13.81 14.42 20.48
N PHE A 222 13.08 13.66 21.28
CA PHE A 222 13.09 13.74 22.74
C PHE A 222 13.36 12.36 23.34
N SER A 223 14.01 12.32 24.50
CA SER A 223 14.29 11.06 25.20
C SER A 223 13.07 10.51 25.94
N THR A 224 12.03 11.32 26.13
CA THR A 224 10.81 10.89 26.84
C THR A 224 9.54 11.25 26.08
N SER A 225 8.52 10.42 26.23
CA SER A 225 7.18 10.69 25.70
C SER A 225 6.59 12.01 26.22
N LYS A 226 6.78 12.32 27.52
CA LYS A 226 6.27 13.56 28.14
C LYS A 226 6.83 14.84 27.52
N GLU A 227 8.13 14.86 27.22
CA GLU A 227 8.76 16.00 26.54
C GLU A 227 8.19 16.19 25.13
N ALA A 228 7.99 15.09 24.40
CA ALA A 228 7.39 15.12 23.08
C ALA A 228 5.92 15.58 23.11
N GLU A 229 5.13 15.21 24.12
CA GLU A 229 3.76 15.70 24.33
C GLU A 229 3.74 17.21 24.61
N ALA A 230 4.63 17.68 25.49
CA ALA A 230 4.76 19.11 25.78
C ALA A 230 5.15 19.90 24.51
N TYR A 231 6.04 19.35 23.69
CA TYR A 231 6.40 19.93 22.41
C TYR A 231 5.25 19.90 21.39
N ALA A 232 4.46 18.83 21.35
CA ALA A 232 3.29 18.70 20.46
C ALA A 232 2.29 19.85 20.64
N SER A 233 2.12 20.33 21.86
CA SER A 233 1.23 21.47 22.16
C SER A 233 1.76 22.82 21.64
N ARG A 234 3.05 22.91 21.31
CA ARG A 234 3.74 24.15 20.90
C ARG A 234 4.01 24.22 19.41
N VAL A 235 3.99 23.09 18.71
CA VAL A 235 4.22 23.08 17.27
C VAL A 235 3.09 23.81 16.54
N LYS A 236 3.45 24.50 15.46
CA LYS A 236 2.53 25.30 14.67
C LYS A 236 1.98 24.50 13.47
N TYR A 237 1.82 23.20 13.64
CA TYR A 237 1.20 22.27 12.69
C TYR A 237 0.35 21.24 13.43
N PRO A 238 -0.70 20.70 12.80
CA PRO A 238 -1.56 19.71 13.45
C PRO A 238 -0.79 18.43 13.74
N CYS A 239 -1.06 17.83 14.89
CA CYS A 239 -0.53 16.55 15.32
C CYS A 239 -1.67 15.61 15.73
N ASP A 240 -1.58 14.33 15.38
CA ASP A 240 -2.56 13.30 15.75
C ASP A 240 -1.99 12.24 16.73
N GLY A 241 -0.86 12.56 17.38
CA GLY A 241 -0.24 11.73 18.41
C GLY A 241 1.28 11.90 18.47
N LEU A 242 1.95 10.87 18.97
CA LEU A 242 3.41 10.77 18.98
C LEU A 242 3.90 9.59 18.13
N VAL A 243 5.18 9.65 17.78
CA VAL A 243 5.92 8.53 17.23
C VAL A 243 7.08 8.22 18.17
N ALA A 244 7.15 6.99 18.66
CA ALA A 244 8.30 6.43 19.35
C ALA A 244 9.15 5.65 18.34
N ILE A 245 10.45 5.89 18.30
CA ILE A 245 11.39 5.35 17.31
C ILE A 245 12.45 4.57 18.09
N SER A 246 12.68 3.30 17.76
CA SER A 246 13.69 2.50 18.45
C SER A 246 15.06 3.17 18.42
N VAL A 247 15.76 3.18 19.57
CA VAL A 247 17.13 3.73 19.65
C VAL A 247 18.11 2.93 18.78
N ASN A 248 17.85 1.64 18.58
CA ASN A 248 18.73 0.70 17.87
C ASN A 248 18.28 0.41 16.43
N GLY A 249 17.37 1.20 15.87
CA GLY A 249 16.88 0.96 14.52
C GLY A 249 15.94 2.02 13.96
N VAL A 250 15.17 1.63 12.95
CA VAL A 250 14.18 2.47 12.26
C VAL A 250 12.73 2.02 12.51
N GLU A 251 12.54 1.14 13.48
CA GLU A 251 11.20 0.74 13.91
C GLU A 251 10.51 1.93 14.59
N MET A 252 9.27 2.18 14.20
CA MET A 252 8.45 3.24 14.75
C MET A 252 7.13 2.67 15.32
N LYS A 253 6.69 3.27 16.42
CA LYS A 253 5.44 3.01 17.13
C LYS A 253 4.63 4.30 17.17
N LYS A 254 3.43 4.28 16.61
CA LYS A 254 2.45 5.37 16.68
C LYS A 254 1.73 5.28 18.01
N LEU A 255 1.88 6.31 18.83
CA LEU A 255 1.20 6.44 20.10
C LEU A 255 0.06 7.42 19.89
N LYS A 256 -1.17 6.91 19.91
CA LYS A 256 -2.40 7.69 19.76
C LYS A 256 -3.21 7.63 21.04
N ASN A 257 -3.75 8.76 21.46
CA ASN A 257 -4.57 8.88 22.67
C ASN A 257 -5.94 8.20 22.54
N HIS A 258 -6.36 7.90 21.32
CA HIS A 258 -7.60 7.20 21.00
C HIS A 258 -7.37 6.26 19.82
N ARG A 259 -8.14 5.17 19.76
CA ARG A 259 -8.21 4.29 18.59
C ARG A 259 -9.40 4.68 17.74
N SER A 260 -9.36 4.37 16.46
CA SER A 260 -10.52 4.55 15.60
C SER A 260 -10.80 3.36 14.70
N VAL A 261 -12.08 3.24 14.34
CA VAL A 261 -12.59 2.24 13.40
C VAL A 261 -13.58 2.91 12.46
N GLU A 262 -13.52 2.55 11.19
CA GLU A 262 -14.39 3.05 10.14
C GLU A 262 -15.51 2.02 9.89
N LEU A 263 -16.77 2.40 10.12
CA LEU A 263 -17.94 1.53 9.99
C LEU A 263 -19.02 2.18 9.12
N THR A 264 -19.81 1.37 8.41
CA THR A 264 -20.95 1.83 7.63
C THR A 264 -22.18 1.94 8.52
N HIS A 265 -22.86 3.09 8.52
CA HIS A 265 -24.14 3.23 9.21
C HIS A 265 -25.25 2.52 8.42
N VAL A 266 -25.92 1.54 9.03
CA VAL A 266 -26.99 0.75 8.36
C VAL A 266 -28.40 1.08 8.89
N GLY A 267 -28.54 2.17 9.65
CA GLY A 267 -29.80 2.66 10.21
C GLY A 267 -30.02 2.25 11.67
N GLY A 268 -30.80 3.07 12.39
CA GLY A 268 -31.15 2.81 13.80
C GLY A 268 -29.95 2.78 14.75
N GLY A 269 -28.87 3.51 14.43
CA GLY A 269 -27.63 3.53 15.23
C GLY A 269 -26.77 2.27 15.10
N LYS A 270 -27.09 1.39 14.13
CA LYS A 270 -26.30 0.19 13.83
C LYS A 270 -25.13 0.53 12.91
N MET A 271 -23.95 0.07 13.30
CA MET A 271 -22.70 0.27 12.58
C MET A 271 -22.17 -1.08 12.11
N ALA A 272 -21.98 -1.22 10.80
CA ALA A 272 -21.57 -2.46 10.17
C ALA A 272 -20.17 -2.38 9.56
N SER A 273 -19.48 -3.51 9.54
CA SER A 273 -18.25 -3.69 8.79
C SER A 273 -18.50 -3.65 7.28
N HIS A 274 -17.43 -3.72 6.49
CA HIS A 274 -17.50 -3.80 5.03
C HIS A 274 -18.36 -4.99 4.55
N GLU A 275 -18.32 -6.13 5.25
CA GLU A 275 -19.08 -7.33 4.91
C GLU A 275 -20.55 -7.29 5.38
N GLY A 276 -20.98 -6.17 5.99
CA GLY A 276 -22.36 -5.97 6.47
C GLY A 276 -22.65 -6.60 7.84
N VAL A 277 -21.62 -7.05 8.56
CA VAL A 277 -21.78 -7.56 9.93
C VAL A 277 -21.93 -6.36 10.87
N VAL A 278 -23.01 -6.31 11.63
CA VAL A 278 -23.19 -5.26 12.65
C VAL A 278 -22.18 -5.48 13.77
N VAL A 279 -21.29 -4.51 13.96
CA VAL A 279 -20.18 -4.56 14.92
C VAL A 279 -20.51 -3.75 16.17
N LEU A 280 -21.26 -2.65 16.02
CA LEU A 280 -21.58 -1.76 17.12
C LEU A 280 -23.01 -1.23 16.98
N LEU A 281 -23.70 -1.09 18.11
CA LEU A 281 -25.02 -0.50 18.22
C LEU A 281 -24.97 0.60 19.28
N HIS A 282 -25.26 1.83 18.89
CA HIS A 282 -25.38 2.93 19.84
C HIS A 282 -26.37 3.97 19.33
N GLU A 283 -27.35 4.35 20.16
CA GLU A 283 -28.48 5.19 19.77
C GLU A 283 -28.05 6.56 19.23
N THR A 284 -27.00 7.16 19.80
CA THR A 284 -26.47 8.47 19.36
C THR A 284 -25.83 8.44 17.96
N LEU A 285 -25.59 7.26 17.39
CA LEU A 285 -25.08 7.09 16.02
C LEU A 285 -26.20 7.11 14.98
N SER A 286 -27.46 7.10 15.40
CA SER A 286 -28.62 7.24 14.50
C SER A 286 -28.65 8.56 13.73
N LYS A 287 -27.91 9.57 14.19
CA LYS A 287 -27.78 10.89 13.55
C LYS A 287 -27.06 10.86 12.19
N PHE A 288 -26.30 9.80 11.89
CA PHE A 288 -25.56 9.70 10.63
C PHE A 288 -26.46 9.25 9.49
N LYS A 289 -26.10 9.60 8.25
CA LYS A 289 -26.84 9.18 7.07
C LYS A 289 -26.71 7.68 6.86
N THR A 290 -27.78 6.99 6.48
CA THR A 290 -27.68 5.57 6.11
C THR A 290 -26.73 5.40 4.93
N ASN A 291 -25.90 4.35 4.98
CA ASN A 291 -24.82 4.02 4.04
C ASN A 291 -23.60 4.96 4.08
N SER A 292 -23.53 5.93 4.99
CA SER A 292 -22.30 6.71 5.17
C SER A 292 -21.24 5.89 5.91
N VAL A 293 -19.97 6.05 5.53
CA VAL A 293 -18.84 5.57 6.34
C VAL A 293 -18.60 6.57 7.47
N VAL A 294 -18.55 6.08 8.70
CA VAL A 294 -18.35 6.88 9.91
C VAL A 294 -17.10 6.38 10.61
N GLU A 295 -16.21 7.30 10.96
CA GLU A 295 -15.09 7.00 11.84
C GLU A 295 -15.53 7.19 13.29
N LEU A 296 -15.35 6.14 14.09
CA LEU A 296 -15.63 6.13 15.52
C LEU A 296 -14.32 6.15 16.26
N ARG A 297 -14.07 7.19 17.07
CA ARG A 297 -12.93 7.20 18.00
C ARG A 297 -13.37 6.67 19.35
N PHE A 298 -12.58 5.78 19.92
CA PHE A 298 -12.96 5.08 21.15
C PHE A 298 -11.77 4.71 22.02
N THR A 299 -12.09 4.39 23.27
CA THR A 299 -11.24 3.66 24.20
C THR A 299 -11.90 2.31 24.50
N ALA A 300 -11.10 1.26 24.71
CA ALA A 300 -11.61 -0.06 25.06
C ALA A 300 -10.90 -0.59 26.31
N GLU A 301 -11.64 -1.32 27.15
CA GLU A 301 -11.13 -1.95 28.36
C GLU A 301 -11.64 -3.39 28.44
N ALA A 302 -10.75 -4.34 28.70
CA ALA A 302 -11.13 -5.71 29.00
C ALA A 302 -11.62 -5.82 30.46
N ARG A 303 -12.82 -6.38 30.65
CA ARG A 303 -13.40 -6.69 31.96
C ARG A 303 -13.73 -8.16 32.06
N LYS A 304 -13.27 -8.78 33.14
CA LYS A 304 -13.72 -10.12 33.52
C LYS A 304 -15.07 -10.02 34.20
N THR A 305 -16.08 -10.63 33.60
CA THR A 305 -17.42 -10.73 34.22
C THR A 305 -17.85 -12.19 34.15
N SER A 306 -18.03 -12.83 35.30
CA SER A 306 -18.56 -14.19 35.42
C SER A 306 -17.84 -15.24 34.56
N GLY A 307 -16.50 -15.19 34.53
CA GLY A 307 -15.68 -16.15 33.78
C GLY A 307 -15.64 -15.93 32.26
N ARG A 308 -16.25 -14.87 31.74
CA ARG A 308 -16.09 -14.44 30.33
C ARG A 308 -15.36 -13.11 30.28
N ASP A 309 -14.42 -13.01 29.34
CA ASP A 309 -13.80 -11.74 28.99
C ASP A 309 -14.81 -10.92 28.19
N THR A 310 -15.28 -9.83 28.79
CA THR A 310 -16.13 -8.83 28.15
C THR A 310 -15.29 -7.60 27.83
N MET A 311 -15.63 -6.90 26.75
CA MET A 311 -14.93 -5.68 26.35
C MET A 311 -15.89 -4.52 26.45
N VAL A 312 -15.50 -3.49 27.20
CA VAL A 312 -16.25 -2.24 27.30
C VAL A 312 -15.66 -1.24 26.33
N ILE A 313 -16.45 -0.82 25.34
CA ILE A 313 -16.07 0.22 24.37
C ILE A 313 -16.72 1.53 24.79
N SER A 314 -15.90 2.56 25.00
CA SER A 314 -16.37 3.92 25.24
C SER A 314 -16.10 4.79 24.02
N CYS A 315 -17.16 5.14 23.29
CA CYS A 315 -17.07 6.07 22.17
C CYS A 315 -16.73 7.48 22.69
N LYS A 316 -15.69 8.09 22.13
CA LYS A 316 -15.24 9.44 22.45
C LYS A 316 -15.87 10.45 21.49
N ASP A 317 -15.75 10.18 20.20
CA ASP A 317 -16.38 10.97 19.15
C ASP A 317 -16.70 10.08 17.93
N ALA A 318 -17.50 10.64 17.03
CA ALA A 318 -17.89 10.02 15.78
C ALA A 318 -18.12 11.09 14.71
N PHE A 319 -17.64 10.86 13.50
CA PHE A 319 -17.86 11.77 12.37
C PHE A 319 -17.87 11.03 11.03
N GLU A 320 -18.57 11.61 10.05
CA GLU A 320 -18.72 11.05 8.72
C GLU A 320 -17.42 11.22 7.90
N ARG A 321 -17.01 10.17 7.20
CA ARG A 321 -15.85 10.12 6.30
C ARG A 321 -16.33 10.16 4.86
N THR A 322 -16.58 11.37 4.35
CA THR A 322 -17.05 11.58 2.96
C THR A 322 -16.00 11.20 1.92
N ASP A 323 -14.73 11.12 2.32
CA ASP A 323 -13.60 10.66 1.51
C ASP A 323 -13.53 9.13 1.35
N LYS A 324 -14.30 8.38 2.15
CA LYS A 324 -14.24 6.92 2.20
C LYS A 324 -15.47 6.29 1.56
N THR A 325 -15.23 5.29 0.70
CA THR A 325 -16.28 4.48 0.06
C THR A 325 -16.50 3.14 0.75
N LYS A 326 -15.62 2.76 1.69
CA LYS A 326 -15.65 1.45 2.37
C LYS A 326 -15.31 1.59 3.85
N ALA A 327 -16.05 0.84 4.67
CA ALA A 327 -15.72 0.57 6.07
C ALA A 327 -14.52 -0.40 6.21
N ASN A 328 -14.04 -0.58 7.43
CA ASN A 328 -13.09 -1.64 7.76
C ASN A 328 -13.75 -3.02 7.68
N SER A 329 -12.95 -4.06 7.41
CA SER A 329 -13.42 -5.45 7.43
C SER A 329 -13.78 -5.89 8.85
N THR A 330 -14.63 -6.90 8.97
CA THR A 330 -15.07 -7.49 10.24
C THR A 330 -13.87 -7.95 11.07
N GLU A 331 -12.89 -8.57 10.41
CA GLU A 331 -11.65 -9.02 11.04
C GLU A 331 -10.81 -7.85 11.55
N ALA A 332 -10.61 -6.81 10.71
CA ALA A 332 -9.87 -5.62 11.12
C ALA A 332 -10.55 -4.92 12.31
N CYS A 333 -11.88 -4.83 12.32
CA CYS A 333 -12.63 -4.27 13.44
C CYS A 333 -12.35 -5.06 14.73
N ALA A 334 -12.49 -6.40 14.69
CA ALA A 334 -12.25 -7.26 15.85
C ALA A 334 -10.82 -7.13 16.38
N GLU A 335 -9.84 -7.04 15.49
CA GLU A 335 -8.43 -6.84 15.86
C GLU A 335 -8.20 -5.48 16.51
N ILE A 336 -8.67 -4.38 15.89
CA ILE A 336 -8.53 -3.01 16.44
C ILE A 336 -9.13 -2.96 17.85
N PHE A 337 -10.31 -3.55 18.05
CA PHE A 337 -10.96 -3.58 19.36
C PHE A 337 -10.17 -4.38 20.40
N ARG A 338 -9.72 -5.60 20.08
CA ARG A 338 -8.95 -6.43 21.02
C ARG A 338 -7.59 -5.82 21.37
N VAL A 339 -6.94 -5.19 20.40
CA VAL A 339 -5.68 -4.44 20.61
C VAL A 339 -5.93 -3.21 21.48
N ALA A 340 -7.02 -2.48 21.22
CA ALA A 340 -7.40 -1.32 22.04
C ALA A 340 -7.67 -1.70 23.50
N ALA A 341 -8.29 -2.87 23.73
CA ALA A 341 -8.61 -3.40 25.05
C ALA A 341 -7.41 -4.07 25.75
N GLY A 342 -6.25 -4.17 25.09
CA GLY A 342 -5.07 -4.87 25.62
C GLY A 342 -5.22 -6.39 25.73
N MET A 343 -6.22 -6.98 25.05
CA MET A 343 -6.49 -8.42 25.09
C MET A 343 -5.52 -9.22 24.22
N ILE A 344 -5.01 -8.61 23.16
CA ILE A 344 -3.96 -9.16 22.31
C ILE A 344 -2.88 -8.09 22.13
N SER A 345 -1.62 -8.52 22.02
CA SER A 345 -0.60 -7.69 21.42
C SER A 345 -0.97 -7.45 19.96
N GLY A 346 -0.78 -6.22 19.47
CA GLY A 346 -0.88 -5.96 18.03
C GLY A 346 0.12 -6.85 17.28
N PRO A 347 -0.12 -7.14 15.99
CA PRO A 347 0.78 -8.00 15.22
C PRO A 347 2.18 -7.40 15.24
N THR A 348 3.17 -8.28 15.45
CA THR A 348 4.60 -7.96 15.38
C THR A 348 4.90 -7.23 14.06
N MET A 349 5.95 -6.40 14.07
CA MET A 349 6.38 -5.72 12.85
C MET A 349 6.64 -6.73 11.73
N ALA A 350 7.34 -7.83 12.04
CA ALA A 350 7.61 -8.90 11.08
C ALA A 350 6.32 -9.54 10.52
N ARG A 351 5.32 -9.86 11.34
CA ARG A 351 4.00 -10.30 10.85
C ARG A 351 3.32 -9.29 9.91
N ARG A 352 3.35 -7.99 10.24
CA ARG A 352 2.77 -6.94 9.38
C ARG A 352 3.50 -6.83 8.04
N LEU A 353 4.84 -6.92 8.07
CA LEU A 353 5.68 -6.96 6.87
C LEU A 353 5.30 -8.16 6.00
N SER A 354 5.18 -9.34 6.60
CA SER A 354 4.78 -10.57 5.91
C SER A 354 3.38 -10.47 5.29
N MET A 355 2.38 -9.96 6.01
CA MET A 355 1.04 -9.75 5.45
C MET A 355 1.03 -8.76 4.29
N LEU A 356 1.78 -7.65 4.42
CA LEU A 356 1.91 -6.66 3.35
C LEU A 356 2.57 -7.27 2.11
N TRP A 357 3.59 -8.12 2.29
CA TRP A 357 4.20 -8.85 1.19
C TRP A 357 3.25 -9.84 0.55
N CYS A 358 2.57 -10.67 1.34
CA CYS A 358 1.59 -11.61 0.83
C CYS A 358 0.54 -10.88 -0.03
N ASN A 359 0.03 -9.74 0.44
CA ASN A 359 -0.93 -8.94 -0.32
C ASN A 359 -0.32 -8.31 -1.58
N THR A 360 0.92 -7.82 -1.51
CA THR A 360 1.63 -7.25 -2.66
C THR A 360 1.91 -8.31 -3.73
N ILE A 361 2.35 -9.49 -3.31
CA ILE A 361 2.60 -10.64 -4.19
C ILE A 361 1.29 -11.07 -4.85
N LYS A 362 0.21 -11.22 -4.09
CA LYS A 362 -1.14 -11.53 -4.62
C LYS A 362 -1.59 -10.49 -5.65
N SER A 363 -1.47 -9.20 -5.36
CA SER A 363 -1.86 -8.12 -6.28
C SER A 363 -1.06 -8.20 -7.59
N ARG A 364 0.25 -8.41 -7.52
CA ARG A 364 1.10 -8.57 -8.72
C ARG A 364 0.76 -9.85 -9.50
N MET A 365 0.52 -10.95 -8.80
CA MET A 365 0.12 -12.23 -9.39
C MET A 365 -1.19 -12.09 -10.17
N VAL A 366 -2.21 -11.48 -9.57
CA VAL A 366 -3.50 -11.21 -10.24
C VAL A 366 -3.30 -10.29 -11.45
N LYS A 367 -2.53 -9.21 -11.33
CA LYS A 367 -2.23 -8.31 -12.47
C LYS A 367 -1.54 -9.04 -13.62
N GLN A 368 -0.60 -9.94 -13.33
CA GLN A 368 0.06 -10.76 -14.34
C GLN A 368 -0.89 -11.77 -14.98
N ALA A 369 -1.77 -12.41 -14.19
CA ALA A 369 -2.79 -13.30 -14.71
C ALA A 369 -3.76 -12.58 -15.64
N VAL A 370 -4.25 -11.40 -15.25
CA VAL A 370 -5.11 -10.54 -16.09
C VAL A 370 -4.39 -10.19 -17.40
N TRP A 371 -3.12 -9.81 -17.35
CA TRP A 371 -2.31 -9.51 -18.54
C TRP A 371 -2.08 -10.75 -19.42
N ALA A 372 -1.84 -11.92 -18.84
CA ALA A 372 -1.71 -13.18 -19.57
C ALA A 372 -3.04 -13.62 -20.21
N CYS A 373 -4.16 -13.25 -19.61
CA CYS A 373 -5.51 -13.53 -20.07
C CYS A 373 -5.97 -12.60 -21.22
N GLN A 374 -5.07 -11.99 -21.99
CA GLN A 374 -5.44 -11.05 -23.06
C GLN A 374 -6.37 -11.67 -24.12
N ARG A 375 -6.09 -12.90 -24.57
CA ARG A 375 -6.82 -13.58 -25.66
C ARG A 375 -8.08 -14.33 -25.22
N ARG A 376 -8.31 -14.45 -23.91
CA ARG A 376 -9.43 -15.20 -23.33
C ARG A 376 -10.14 -14.34 -22.30
N ARG A 377 -11.31 -14.77 -21.84
CA ARG A 377 -12.11 -13.98 -20.89
C ARG A 377 -11.99 -14.48 -19.45
N VAL A 378 -11.66 -15.75 -19.25
CA VAL A 378 -11.81 -16.40 -17.95
C VAL A 378 -10.47 -16.59 -17.27
N ILE A 379 -10.38 -16.19 -16.01
CA ILE A 379 -9.30 -16.52 -15.09
C ILE A 379 -9.80 -17.63 -14.16
N LEU A 380 -9.02 -18.68 -13.97
CA LEU A 380 -9.31 -19.74 -13.02
C LEU A 380 -8.50 -19.49 -11.74
N ASP A 381 -9.16 -19.25 -10.61
CA ASP A 381 -8.53 -19.07 -9.30
C ASP A 381 -8.71 -20.36 -8.49
N VAL A 382 -7.62 -21.12 -8.32
CA VAL A 382 -7.58 -22.34 -7.52
C VAL A 382 -7.02 -21.99 -6.14
N GLY A 383 -7.87 -22.08 -5.11
CA GLY A 383 -7.48 -21.70 -3.75
C GLY A 383 -7.60 -20.21 -3.49
N SER A 384 -8.80 -19.64 -3.58
CA SER A 384 -9.05 -18.22 -3.31
C SER A 384 -8.75 -17.77 -1.87
N GLY A 385 -8.57 -18.73 -0.95
CA GLY A 385 -8.15 -18.51 0.43
C GLY A 385 -9.11 -17.60 1.19
N ASP A 386 -10.39 -17.99 1.27
CA ASP A 386 -11.46 -17.17 1.89
C ASP A 386 -11.69 -15.81 1.20
N GLY A 387 -11.41 -15.73 -0.10
CA GLY A 387 -11.56 -14.48 -0.85
C GLY A 387 -10.49 -13.44 -0.59
N GLN A 388 -9.35 -13.81 0.00
CA GLN A 388 -8.23 -12.89 0.24
C GLN A 388 -7.69 -12.26 -1.07
N SER A 389 -7.90 -12.89 -2.23
CA SER A 389 -7.53 -12.33 -3.54
C SER A 389 -8.57 -11.36 -4.12
N LEU A 390 -9.77 -11.27 -3.54
CA LEU A 390 -10.91 -10.55 -4.12
C LEU A 390 -10.65 -9.05 -4.30
N GLY A 391 -10.01 -8.42 -3.32
CA GLY A 391 -9.61 -7.01 -3.41
C GLY A 391 -8.70 -6.74 -4.61
N SER A 392 -7.76 -7.66 -4.88
CA SER A 392 -6.85 -7.58 -6.02
C SER A 392 -7.59 -7.71 -7.36
N TYR A 393 -8.65 -8.53 -7.44
CA TYR A 393 -9.46 -8.63 -8.65
C TYR A 393 -10.29 -7.37 -8.89
N TYR A 394 -10.94 -6.82 -7.87
CA TYR A 394 -11.69 -5.57 -8.02
C TYR A 394 -10.78 -4.43 -8.51
N GLU A 395 -9.55 -4.35 -8.02
CA GLU A 395 -8.56 -3.37 -8.47
C GLU A 395 -8.12 -3.65 -9.92
N ALA A 396 -7.72 -4.89 -10.22
CA ALA A 396 -7.12 -5.23 -11.51
C ALA A 396 -8.11 -5.30 -12.68
N LEU A 397 -9.37 -5.68 -12.41
CA LEU A 397 -10.40 -5.88 -13.44
C LEU A 397 -11.22 -4.63 -13.71
N GLY A 398 -11.26 -3.67 -12.76
CA GLY A 398 -12.10 -2.48 -12.81
C GLY A 398 -13.59 -2.78 -12.57
N GLN A 399 -14.42 -1.74 -12.65
CA GLN A 399 -15.88 -1.86 -12.58
C GLN A 399 -16.52 -1.19 -13.80
N PRO A 400 -17.28 -1.92 -14.65
CA PRO A 400 -17.55 -3.36 -14.59
C PRO A 400 -16.29 -4.21 -14.84
N TRP A 401 -16.31 -5.47 -14.40
CA TRP A 401 -15.17 -6.38 -14.57
C TRP A 401 -14.85 -6.62 -16.05
N SER A 402 -13.61 -6.34 -16.45
CA SER A 402 -13.12 -6.56 -17.81
C SER A 402 -12.91 -8.04 -18.18
N LYS A 403 -12.81 -8.93 -17.18
CA LYS A 403 -12.65 -10.38 -17.31
C LYS A 403 -13.58 -11.09 -16.33
N SER A 404 -13.83 -12.37 -16.57
CA SER A 404 -14.62 -13.20 -15.66
C SER A 404 -13.72 -14.13 -14.84
N VAL A 405 -14.12 -14.48 -13.62
CA VAL A 405 -13.30 -15.32 -12.73
C VAL A 405 -14.08 -16.56 -12.27
N ALA A 406 -13.47 -17.74 -12.38
CA ALA A 406 -13.95 -18.98 -11.78
C ALA A 406 -13.12 -19.27 -10.53
N PHE A 407 -13.73 -19.17 -9.35
CA PHE A 407 -13.10 -19.48 -8.07
C PHE A 407 -13.39 -20.93 -7.69
N ILE A 408 -12.36 -21.70 -7.35
CA ILE A 408 -12.47 -23.06 -6.83
C ILE A 408 -12.14 -23.03 -5.34
N GLU A 409 -13.11 -23.44 -4.51
CA GLU A 409 -12.97 -23.49 -3.05
C GLU A 409 -13.51 -24.82 -2.53
N VAL A 410 -12.72 -25.52 -1.73
CA VAL A 410 -13.09 -26.84 -1.19
C VAL A 410 -14.06 -26.71 -0.02
N ASP A 411 -13.97 -25.62 0.76
CA ASP A 411 -14.81 -25.42 1.94
C ASP A 411 -16.12 -24.69 1.59
N HIS A 412 -17.24 -25.34 1.88
CA HIS A 412 -18.57 -24.81 1.56
C HIS A 412 -18.94 -23.55 2.35
N VAL A 413 -18.39 -23.36 3.56
CA VAL A 413 -18.62 -22.14 4.35
C VAL A 413 -17.87 -20.96 3.73
N ARG A 414 -16.59 -21.16 3.39
CA ARG A 414 -15.75 -20.15 2.72
C ARG A 414 -16.30 -19.81 1.33
N ALA A 415 -16.73 -20.79 0.54
CA ALA A 415 -17.33 -20.54 -0.76
C ALA A 415 -18.60 -19.68 -0.67
N ARG A 416 -19.46 -19.92 0.34
CA ARG A 416 -20.63 -19.08 0.60
C ARG A 416 -20.24 -17.67 1.04
N SER A 417 -19.21 -17.54 1.87
CA SER A 417 -18.65 -16.24 2.28
C SER A 417 -18.17 -15.45 1.05
N LEU A 418 -17.37 -16.08 0.21
CA LEU A 418 -16.87 -15.49 -1.04
C LEU A 418 -18.00 -15.06 -1.99
N ALA A 419 -19.00 -15.92 -2.18
CA ALA A 419 -20.15 -15.59 -3.03
C ALA A 419 -20.92 -14.36 -2.53
N ARG A 420 -21.05 -14.17 -1.20
CA ARG A 420 -21.66 -12.96 -0.63
C ARG A 420 -20.82 -11.71 -0.90
N SER A 421 -19.50 -11.82 -0.84
CA SER A 421 -18.57 -10.70 -1.14
C SER A 421 -18.56 -10.30 -2.62
N LEU A 422 -19.12 -11.14 -3.50
CA LEU A 422 -19.29 -10.91 -4.93
C LEU A 422 -20.67 -10.32 -5.31
N ILE A 423 -21.45 -9.82 -4.33
CA ILE A 423 -22.80 -9.27 -4.58
C ILE A 423 -22.82 -8.09 -5.55
N ALA A 424 -21.71 -7.36 -5.68
CA ALA A 424 -21.58 -6.22 -6.58
C ALA A 424 -21.33 -6.60 -8.05
N VAL A 425 -21.18 -7.90 -8.36
CA VAL A 425 -20.95 -8.40 -9.71
C VAL A 425 -21.91 -9.55 -10.03
N ARG A 426 -22.10 -9.87 -11.32
CA ARG A 426 -22.98 -10.98 -11.71
C ARG A 426 -22.30 -12.30 -11.39
N SER A 427 -22.53 -12.79 -10.19
CA SER A 427 -21.90 -13.99 -9.64
C SER A 427 -22.87 -15.15 -9.46
N LYS A 428 -22.34 -16.38 -9.47
CA LYS A 428 -23.10 -17.60 -9.19
C LYS A 428 -22.29 -18.55 -8.30
N LEU A 429 -22.90 -19.05 -7.23
CA LEU A 429 -22.38 -20.19 -6.47
C LEU A 429 -22.86 -21.49 -7.12
N VAL A 430 -21.95 -22.43 -7.35
CA VAL A 430 -22.24 -23.75 -7.92
C VAL A 430 -21.61 -24.85 -7.06
N ASN A 431 -22.24 -26.02 -7.03
CA ASN A 431 -21.78 -27.16 -6.26
C ASN A 431 -21.26 -28.25 -7.20
N GLY A 432 -19.94 -28.47 -7.19
CA GLY A 432 -19.29 -29.50 -7.99
C GLY A 432 -18.90 -29.09 -9.42
N LEU A 433 -18.05 -29.91 -10.01
CA LEU A 433 -17.37 -29.64 -11.29
C LEU A 433 -18.30 -29.70 -12.52
N GLU A 434 -19.37 -30.49 -12.48
CA GLU A 434 -20.36 -30.54 -13.57
C GLU A 434 -21.12 -29.22 -13.73
N GLU A 435 -21.48 -28.58 -12.62
CA GLU A 435 -22.14 -27.27 -12.65
C GLU A 435 -21.18 -26.14 -13.06
N LEU A 436 -19.90 -26.28 -12.70
CA LEU A 436 -18.85 -25.41 -13.20
C LEU A 436 -18.74 -25.51 -14.73
N LEU A 437 -18.67 -26.73 -15.28
CA LEU A 437 -18.63 -26.98 -16.73
C LEU A 437 -19.81 -26.30 -17.45
N LYS A 438 -21.03 -26.43 -16.92
CA LYS A 438 -22.23 -25.75 -17.45
C LYS A 438 -22.12 -24.22 -17.40
N SER A 439 -21.37 -23.68 -16.45
CA SER A 439 -21.21 -22.23 -16.25
C SER A 439 -20.04 -21.62 -17.03
N MET A 440 -19.10 -22.43 -17.53
CA MET A 440 -17.93 -21.96 -18.29
C MET A 440 -18.30 -21.17 -19.55
N SER A 441 -19.34 -21.59 -20.27
CA SER A 441 -19.82 -20.89 -21.47
C SER A 441 -20.33 -19.48 -21.13
N ARG A 442 -21.04 -19.33 -20.01
CA ARG A 442 -21.55 -18.04 -19.52
C ARG A 442 -20.43 -17.10 -19.09
N LEU A 443 -19.40 -17.63 -18.42
CA LEU A 443 -18.19 -16.88 -18.09
C LEU A 443 -17.47 -16.40 -19.36
N ARG A 444 -17.32 -17.30 -20.35
CA ARG A 444 -16.67 -16.97 -21.63
C ARG A 444 -17.38 -15.85 -22.39
N ASN A 445 -18.71 -15.91 -22.40
CA ASN A 445 -19.54 -14.96 -23.14
C ASN A 445 -19.73 -13.63 -22.39
N GLY A 446 -19.40 -13.59 -21.09
CA GLY A 446 -19.60 -12.41 -20.26
C GLY A 446 -21.01 -12.25 -19.70
N ASP A 447 -21.77 -13.34 -19.63
CA ASP A 447 -23.09 -13.39 -18.97
C ASP A 447 -22.94 -13.47 -17.45
N LEU A 448 -21.79 -13.96 -16.99
CA LEU A 448 -21.36 -13.97 -15.59
C LEU A 448 -19.98 -13.32 -15.48
N ASP A 449 -19.81 -12.53 -14.43
CA ASP A 449 -18.53 -11.93 -14.04
C ASP A 449 -17.77 -12.88 -13.11
N ALA A 450 -18.47 -13.67 -12.30
CA ALA A 450 -17.85 -14.65 -11.42
C ALA A 450 -18.65 -15.94 -11.25
N VAL A 451 -17.95 -17.05 -11.04
CA VAL A 451 -18.53 -18.30 -10.53
C VAL A 451 -17.69 -18.73 -9.33
N VAL A 452 -18.34 -19.09 -8.23
CA VAL A 452 -17.71 -19.75 -7.09
C VAL A 452 -18.14 -21.21 -7.11
N CYS A 453 -17.19 -22.12 -7.29
CA CYS A 453 -17.42 -23.55 -7.34
C CYS A 453 -16.96 -24.21 -6.05
N VAL A 454 -17.86 -24.92 -5.38
CA VAL A 454 -17.53 -25.79 -4.25
C VAL A 454 -16.98 -27.10 -4.79
N ALA A 455 -15.66 -27.27 -4.80
CA ALA A 455 -14.98 -28.49 -5.24
C ALA A 455 -13.52 -28.53 -4.76
N ASP A 456 -12.95 -29.73 -4.66
CA ASP A 456 -11.51 -29.90 -4.59
C ASP A 456 -10.91 -29.68 -5.99
N ALA A 457 -9.93 -28.78 -6.10
CA ALA A 457 -9.27 -28.47 -7.37
C ALA A 457 -8.57 -29.68 -7.97
N ASN A 458 -8.09 -30.63 -7.16
CA ASN A 458 -7.43 -31.85 -7.63
C ASN A 458 -8.36 -32.76 -8.44
N GLU A 459 -9.68 -32.64 -8.27
CA GLU A 459 -10.66 -33.39 -9.06
C GLU A 459 -10.81 -32.86 -10.49
N ILE A 460 -10.37 -31.63 -10.78
CA ILE A 460 -10.41 -31.06 -12.14
C ILE A 460 -9.64 -31.95 -13.12
N GLY A 461 -8.49 -32.48 -12.70
CA GLY A 461 -7.65 -33.35 -13.51
C GLY A 461 -8.33 -34.65 -13.96
N LYS A 462 -9.37 -35.08 -13.24
CA LYS A 462 -10.12 -36.31 -13.54
C LYS A 462 -11.31 -36.07 -14.46
N HIS A 463 -11.69 -34.81 -14.69
CA HIS A 463 -12.89 -34.45 -15.43
C HIS A 463 -12.53 -33.96 -16.84
N MET A 464 -12.38 -34.90 -17.79
CA MET A 464 -11.85 -34.62 -19.13
C MET A 464 -12.61 -33.52 -19.89
N ASP A 465 -13.94 -33.51 -19.83
CA ASP A 465 -14.75 -32.47 -20.50
C ASP A 465 -14.49 -31.07 -19.92
N LEU A 466 -14.33 -30.99 -18.60
CA LEU A 466 -14.00 -29.74 -17.93
C LEU A 466 -12.57 -29.30 -18.27
N LEU A 467 -11.61 -30.21 -18.33
CA LEU A 467 -10.25 -29.88 -18.77
C LEU A 467 -10.23 -29.34 -20.20
N GLN A 468 -10.97 -29.96 -21.12
CA GLN A 468 -11.10 -29.47 -22.50
C GLN A 468 -11.73 -28.07 -22.53
N GLU A 469 -12.78 -27.85 -21.73
CA GLU A 469 -13.43 -26.55 -21.64
C GLU A 469 -12.51 -25.48 -21.03
N ILE A 470 -11.75 -25.82 -19.99
CA ILE A 470 -10.74 -24.97 -19.37
C ILE A 470 -9.66 -24.63 -20.41
N LYS A 471 -9.14 -25.62 -21.13
CA LYS A 471 -8.16 -25.43 -22.21
C LYS A 471 -8.70 -24.54 -23.33
N ARG A 472 -10.01 -24.50 -23.56
CA ARG A 472 -10.66 -23.62 -24.55
C ARG A 472 -10.86 -22.20 -24.04
N THR A 473 -11.28 -22.06 -22.79
CA THR A 473 -11.93 -20.84 -22.27
C THR A 473 -11.06 -20.03 -21.32
N VAL A 474 -10.18 -20.67 -20.54
CA VAL A 474 -9.37 -20.02 -19.49
C VAL A 474 -8.09 -19.44 -20.07
N GLY A 475 -7.77 -18.17 -19.81
CA GLY A 475 -6.54 -17.52 -20.28
C GLY A 475 -5.35 -17.69 -19.35
N SER A 476 -5.60 -17.83 -18.06
CA SER A 476 -4.58 -17.94 -17.04
C SER A 476 -5.16 -18.58 -15.79
N VAL A 477 -4.29 -19.19 -15.00
CA VAL A 477 -4.61 -19.76 -13.70
C VAL A 477 -3.90 -18.98 -12.62
N VAL A 478 -4.59 -18.72 -11.52
CA VAL A 478 -4.06 -18.15 -10.28
C VAL A 478 -4.14 -19.22 -9.20
N SER A 479 -3.05 -19.42 -8.45
CA SER A 479 -2.97 -20.42 -7.38
C SER A 479 -2.43 -19.80 -6.11
N ASN A 480 -3.25 -19.63 -5.06
CA ASN A 480 -2.74 -19.07 -3.79
C ASN A 480 -2.31 -20.17 -2.81
N PHE A 481 -1.17 -19.91 -2.17
CA PHE A 481 -0.53 -20.42 -0.93
C PHE A 481 -0.70 -21.88 -0.49
N SER A 482 -1.85 -22.54 -0.64
CA SER A 482 -2.05 -23.89 -0.13
C SER A 482 -1.70 -24.97 -1.13
N ALA A 483 -0.41 -25.29 -1.19
CA ALA A 483 0.14 -26.33 -2.05
C ALA A 483 -0.55 -27.69 -1.87
N LEU A 484 -0.97 -28.01 -0.64
CA LEU A 484 -1.65 -29.26 -0.32
C LEU A 484 -2.90 -29.50 -1.17
N HIS A 485 -3.67 -28.44 -1.46
CA HIS A 485 -4.97 -28.54 -2.11
C HIS A 485 -4.95 -28.17 -3.59
N VAL A 486 -3.83 -27.66 -4.11
CA VAL A 486 -3.78 -27.11 -5.47
C VAL A 486 -2.66 -27.68 -6.33
N LEU A 487 -1.60 -28.25 -5.75
CA LEU A 487 -0.42 -28.63 -6.54
C LEU A 487 -0.72 -29.72 -7.60
N PRO A 488 -1.39 -30.85 -7.29
CA PRO A 488 -1.73 -31.84 -8.31
C PRO A 488 -2.59 -31.27 -9.44
N CYS A 489 -3.54 -30.37 -9.09
CA CYS A 489 -4.33 -29.64 -10.07
C CYS A 489 -3.45 -28.76 -10.97
N VAL A 490 -2.54 -27.99 -10.38
CA VAL A 490 -1.62 -27.10 -11.10
C VAL A 490 -0.72 -27.90 -12.04
N GLU A 491 -0.15 -29.01 -11.59
CA GLU A 491 0.65 -29.91 -12.43
C GLU A 491 -0.14 -30.39 -13.65
N THR A 492 -1.40 -30.79 -13.43
CA THR A 492 -2.29 -31.20 -14.53
C THR A 492 -2.64 -30.04 -15.47
N LEU A 493 -2.89 -28.85 -14.94
CA LEU A 493 -3.21 -27.65 -15.72
C LEU A 493 -2.00 -27.14 -16.52
N LEU A 494 -0.77 -27.32 -16.03
CA LEU A 494 0.44 -26.98 -16.76
C LEU A 494 0.60 -27.80 -18.04
N LEU A 495 0.09 -29.04 -18.07
CA LEU A 495 0.04 -29.88 -19.29
C LEU A 495 -0.91 -29.32 -20.37
N THR A 496 -1.71 -28.30 -20.06
CA THR A 496 -2.68 -27.71 -20.99
C THR A 496 -2.21 -26.42 -21.69
N ASP A 497 -0.92 -26.10 -21.61
CA ASP A 497 -0.29 -24.86 -22.11
C ASP A 497 -0.81 -23.58 -21.44
N LEU A 498 -1.52 -23.70 -20.32
CA LEU A 498 -2.02 -22.56 -19.56
C LEU A 498 -0.91 -21.93 -18.72
N LYS A 499 -0.90 -20.59 -18.69
CA LYS A 499 -0.02 -19.85 -17.80
C LYS A 499 -0.56 -19.89 -16.38
N VAL A 500 0.20 -20.48 -15.47
CA VAL A 500 -0.12 -20.53 -14.04
C VAL A 500 0.75 -19.50 -13.31
N PHE A 501 0.13 -18.69 -12.46
CA PHE A 501 0.82 -17.80 -11.54
C PHE A 501 0.44 -18.21 -10.12
N GLY A 502 1.43 -18.48 -9.29
CA GLY A 502 1.20 -18.95 -7.93
C GLY A 502 2.28 -18.55 -6.94
N CYS A 503 1.99 -18.75 -5.66
CA CYS A 503 2.92 -18.57 -4.57
C CYS A 503 2.75 -19.72 -3.56
N ALA A 504 3.85 -20.24 -3.03
CA ALA A 504 3.86 -21.33 -2.06
C ALA A 504 4.99 -21.14 -1.03
N TYR A 505 4.86 -21.79 0.13
CA TYR A 505 5.97 -21.93 1.07
C TYR A 505 6.88 -23.06 0.59
N MET A 506 8.17 -22.79 0.51
CA MET A 506 9.17 -23.71 -0.02
C MET A 506 10.38 -23.74 0.92
N TYR A 507 11.09 -24.86 0.97
CA TYR A 507 12.30 -25.03 1.77
C TYR A 507 13.48 -25.48 0.91
N ASP A 508 14.69 -25.04 1.28
CA ASP A 508 15.94 -25.43 0.63
C ASP A 508 16.64 -26.58 1.38
N THR A 509 16.54 -26.63 2.71
CA THR A 509 17.10 -27.72 3.53
C THR A 509 16.29 -27.87 4.80
N ALA A 510 16.02 -29.11 5.21
CA ALA A 510 15.37 -29.40 6.48
C ALA A 510 16.41 -29.44 7.61
N LEU A 511 16.13 -28.77 8.72
CA LEU A 511 16.95 -28.88 9.93
C LEU A 511 16.76 -30.26 10.59
N PRO A 512 17.72 -30.71 11.42
CA PRO A 512 17.66 -32.02 12.08
C PRO A 512 16.42 -32.25 12.95
N ASP A 513 15.81 -31.18 13.47
CA ASP A 513 14.59 -31.24 14.28
C ASP A 513 13.28 -31.24 13.43
N GLY A 514 13.41 -31.37 12.11
CA GLY A 514 12.30 -31.37 11.16
C GLY A 514 11.80 -29.97 10.79
N THR A 515 12.43 -28.90 11.25
CA THR A 515 12.08 -27.54 10.86
C THR A 515 12.46 -27.29 9.40
N LEU A 516 11.49 -26.83 8.60
CA LEU A 516 11.64 -26.54 7.17
C LEU A 516 11.78 -25.04 6.91
N VAL A 517 11.07 -24.22 7.68
CA VAL A 517 11.13 -22.75 7.63
C VAL A 517 11.04 -22.24 9.05
N ASP A 518 11.98 -21.40 9.47
CA ASP A 518 11.89 -20.64 10.71
C ASP A 518 12.35 -19.20 10.45
N THR A 519 11.40 -18.28 10.50
CA THR A 519 11.67 -16.84 10.34
C THR A 519 11.38 -16.08 11.63
N GLY A 520 11.28 -16.79 12.76
CA GLY A 520 10.80 -16.29 14.05
C GLY A 520 9.27 -16.17 14.12
N ASP A 521 8.65 -15.56 13.10
CA ASP A 521 7.19 -15.37 13.04
C ASP A 521 6.47 -16.47 12.23
N ILE A 522 7.14 -17.14 11.30
CA ILE A 522 6.59 -18.29 10.58
C ILE A 522 7.45 -19.49 10.88
N VAL A 523 6.83 -20.53 11.43
CA VAL A 523 7.47 -21.81 11.69
C VAL A 523 6.74 -22.87 10.88
N MET A 524 7.47 -23.54 9.99
CA MET A 524 7.03 -24.71 9.27
C MET A 524 7.83 -25.93 9.74
N ARG A 525 7.15 -26.96 10.22
CA ARG A 525 7.77 -28.21 10.68
C ARG A 525 7.20 -29.40 9.93
N LYS A 526 8.09 -30.23 9.39
CA LYS A 526 7.76 -31.48 8.73
C LYS A 526 7.13 -32.43 9.75
N VAL A 527 6.00 -33.01 9.38
CA VAL A 527 5.34 -34.08 10.15
C VAL A 527 5.56 -35.42 9.43
N THR A 528 5.33 -35.44 8.12
CA THR A 528 5.58 -36.57 7.22
C THR A 528 6.21 -36.06 5.92
N ASP A 529 6.47 -36.95 4.97
CA ASP A 529 6.95 -36.56 3.63
C ASP A 529 5.91 -35.77 2.83
N ASP A 530 4.62 -35.93 3.13
CA ASP A 530 3.52 -35.26 2.43
C ASP A 530 2.84 -34.15 3.26
N GLU A 531 3.20 -34.01 4.53
CA GLU A 531 2.54 -33.10 5.46
C GLU A 531 3.53 -32.34 6.34
N ALA A 532 3.33 -31.02 6.41
CA ALA A 532 4.00 -30.12 7.33
C ALA A 532 2.96 -29.27 8.06
N THR A 533 3.30 -28.89 9.29
CA THR A 533 2.54 -27.90 10.07
C THR A 533 3.13 -26.53 9.84
N VAL A 534 2.27 -25.53 9.66
CA VAL A 534 2.64 -24.12 9.52
C VAL A 534 1.96 -23.33 10.64
N LYS A 535 2.74 -22.49 11.32
CA LYS A 535 2.26 -21.58 12.36
C LYS A 535 2.77 -20.17 12.10
N TRP A 536 1.85 -19.21 12.15
CA TRP A 536 2.12 -17.77 11.99
C TRP A 536 2.00 -17.05 13.34
N GLY A 537 3.10 -16.85 14.05
CA GLY A 537 3.12 -16.16 15.35
C GLY A 537 2.13 -16.79 16.34
N GLY A 538 1.09 -16.04 16.74
CA GLY A 538 0.01 -16.51 17.61
C GLY A 538 -1.15 -17.25 16.92
N ASP A 539 -1.08 -17.50 15.61
CA ASP A 539 -2.18 -18.12 14.87
C ASP A 539 -2.36 -19.61 15.18
N LYS A 540 -3.52 -20.12 14.77
CA LYS A 540 -3.78 -21.55 14.75
C LYS A 540 -2.82 -22.23 13.77
N VAL A 541 -2.31 -23.38 14.20
CA VAL A 541 -1.52 -24.26 13.33
C VAL A 541 -2.43 -24.81 12.23
N TYR A 542 -1.96 -24.77 11.00
CA TYR A 542 -2.61 -25.40 9.86
C TYR A 542 -1.63 -26.31 9.10
N LYS A 543 -2.15 -27.14 8.20
CA LYS A 543 -1.38 -28.13 7.45
C LYS A 543 -1.07 -27.63 6.05
N GLU A 544 0.12 -27.94 5.56
CA GLU A 544 0.57 -27.71 4.19
C GLU A 544 1.37 -28.89 3.66
N LYS A 545 1.52 -28.97 2.33
CA LYS A 545 2.46 -29.90 1.71
C LYS A 545 3.88 -29.32 1.84
N PRO A 546 4.86 -30.06 2.38
CA PRO A 546 6.26 -29.65 2.34
C PRO A 546 6.73 -29.67 0.88
N LEU A 547 7.11 -28.50 0.36
CA LEU A 547 7.63 -28.36 -0.99
C LEU A 547 9.11 -28.03 -0.97
N HIS A 548 9.93 -28.98 -1.42
CA HIS A 548 11.33 -28.70 -1.64
C HIS A 548 11.50 -27.88 -2.90
N LYS A 549 12.47 -26.97 -2.93
CA LYS A 549 12.62 -26.06 -4.07
C LYS A 549 12.85 -26.76 -5.40
N SER A 550 13.64 -27.83 -5.40
CA SER A 550 13.92 -28.64 -6.58
C SER A 550 12.67 -29.33 -7.13
N ASP A 551 11.63 -29.54 -6.32
CA ASP A 551 10.42 -30.24 -6.75
C ASP A 551 9.78 -29.50 -7.91
N LEU A 552 9.85 -28.15 -7.94
CA LEU A 552 9.21 -27.31 -8.95
C LEU A 552 10.13 -26.90 -10.12
N GLU A 553 11.45 -27.11 -10.02
CA GLU A 553 12.44 -26.55 -10.96
C GLU A 553 12.25 -27.06 -12.41
N CYS A 554 11.70 -28.26 -12.57
CA CYS A 554 11.48 -28.87 -13.88
C CYS A 554 10.28 -28.31 -14.65
N TYR A 555 9.36 -27.58 -13.99
CA TYR A 555 8.09 -27.13 -14.59
C TYR A 555 7.71 -25.68 -14.30
N CYS A 556 8.39 -25.01 -13.36
CA CYS A 556 8.11 -23.63 -12.99
C CYS A 556 9.39 -22.80 -12.85
N SER A 557 9.32 -21.52 -13.26
CA SER A 557 10.34 -20.55 -12.85
C SER A 557 10.08 -20.14 -11.41
N VAL A 558 10.84 -20.71 -10.48
CA VAL A 558 10.77 -20.33 -9.06
C VAL A 558 11.56 -19.05 -8.85
N ARG A 559 10.90 -18.04 -8.27
CA ARG A 559 11.54 -16.80 -7.84
C ARG A 559 11.28 -16.60 -6.37
N ASN A 560 12.33 -16.31 -5.61
CA ASN A 560 12.17 -15.95 -4.21
C ASN A 560 11.25 -14.72 -4.12
N ALA A 561 10.26 -14.75 -3.24
CA ALA A 561 9.37 -13.62 -2.96
C ALA A 561 10.15 -12.31 -2.76
N LEU A 562 11.32 -12.39 -2.11
CA LEU A 562 12.25 -11.28 -1.84
C LEU A 562 12.89 -10.69 -3.10
N SER A 563 13.01 -11.48 -4.17
CA SER A 563 13.48 -10.99 -5.48
C SER A 563 12.38 -10.22 -6.24
N ILE A 564 11.12 -10.46 -5.88
CA ILE A 564 9.95 -9.80 -6.47
C ILE A 564 9.57 -8.55 -5.65
N VAL A 565 9.69 -8.65 -4.32
CA VAL A 565 9.49 -7.55 -3.36
C VAL A 565 10.79 -7.39 -2.58
N PRO A 566 11.70 -6.48 -2.99
CA PRO A 566 13.01 -6.35 -2.37
C PRO A 566 12.89 -6.07 -0.87
N LEU A 567 13.42 -7.00 -0.09
CA LEU A 567 13.76 -6.76 1.30
C LEU A 567 15.00 -5.88 1.36
N SER A 568 15.01 -4.87 2.24
CA SER A 568 16.29 -4.49 2.82
C SER A 568 16.85 -5.68 3.59
N ALA A 569 18.18 -5.85 3.56
CA ALA A 569 18.99 -6.94 4.09
C ALA A 569 18.79 -7.41 5.57
N GLU A 570 17.74 -7.00 6.28
CA GLU A 570 17.48 -7.38 7.67
C GLU A 570 16.62 -8.63 7.87
N ALA A 571 15.78 -9.03 6.91
CA ALA A 571 15.09 -10.33 6.99
C ALA A 571 15.82 -11.44 6.22
N ALA A 572 17.03 -11.15 5.72
CA ALA A 572 17.98 -12.14 5.21
C ALA A 572 19.16 -12.38 6.18
N SER A 573 19.11 -11.81 7.39
CA SER A 573 20.25 -11.87 8.32
C SER A 573 19.90 -12.29 9.76
N SER A 574 18.86 -13.12 9.95
CA SER A 574 18.77 -13.94 11.16
C SER A 574 19.37 -15.31 10.87
N GLU A 575 20.70 -15.30 10.69
CA GLU A 575 21.63 -16.45 10.65
C GLU A 575 21.39 -17.53 9.57
N VAL A 576 22.50 -18.09 9.10
CA VAL A 576 22.63 -19.11 8.04
C VAL A 576 22.13 -20.46 8.54
#